data_AF-A0A9D2ACG6-F1
#
_entry.id   AF-A0A9D2ACG6-F1
#
_cell.length_a   1.000
_cell.length_b   1.000
_cell.length_c   1.000
_cell.angle_alpha   90.00
_cell.angle_beta   90.00
_cell.angle_gamma   90.00
#
_symmetry.space_group_name_H-M   'P 1'
#
loop_
_entity.id
_entity.type
_entity.pdbx_description
1 polymer ?
#
loop_
_entity_poly.entity_id
_entity_poly.type
_entity_poly.pdbx_seq_one_letter_code
_entity_poly.pdbx_strand_id
1 'polypeptide(L)'
;MLLGRRRGFFGEENLLRLVTFVTLLLQAISFITTLQGATVFLGGIFVLAPLFFALAVQATAWFLAGSLRVRITPLRCVALGLALCCSTYYSYVGIYNTVNPPAMYLSAEYAQVRSTLDGTYAARRTEAFRTAQDQINTMVSDLAGRYSLLEQESARLAACSKELEEVSAEYSGGLRAPSRSSYANYEDYVAAYNAYLASITANAPAEQAAARQAILTRYGFDSESALAEAAAQNASDLTAFEAATAELGGEGETVAAQLESSRSFLLSALTAAESENTLTSDARAALGRLVQLAAAQTGSTLTTDDLLRPVDAAMTGTGEGLMASFDELAAQLEGGRVTRSNAQEMKTLLTSEILNAVLRVNEVADEEVLQADDPALQITDLHLKPLLALTVPTQRGMALFCLFLAALMDGLTLVFSIACRRKPTLLKARSPRRLLAENGDALAAQICACLPAGRDPMDELELFMSRFSASPDTLAEGYSLAAPRTDLAVYERLCALLCQAGLASIRPAKEEQQGQTVLLRSDFLLFVNELLTTRSRGRLSSDLAAETAAGRRAAALGQTV
;
A
#
# COMPACT_ATOMS: atom_id res chain seq x y z
N MET A 1 14.86 -20.51 52.39
CA MET A 1 13.56 -20.25 53.03
C MET A 1 12.52 -21.16 52.36
N LEU A 2 12.00 -22.13 53.13
CA LEU A 2 10.79 -22.94 52.95
C LEU A 2 10.24 -23.15 51.53
N LEU A 3 10.54 -24.30 50.94
CA LEU A 3 9.57 -25.06 50.14
C LEU A 3 9.71 -26.53 50.55
N GLY A 4 8.98 -26.87 51.61
CA GLY A 4 8.76 -28.26 51.97
C GLY A 4 8.11 -28.99 50.80
N ARG A 5 8.63 -30.18 50.50
CA ARG A 5 7.99 -31.20 49.66
C ARG A 5 6.55 -31.41 50.11
N ARG A 6 5.61 -30.61 49.60
CA ARG A 6 4.18 -30.91 49.75
C ARG A 6 3.84 -32.01 48.76
N ARG A 7 3.58 -33.20 49.31
CA ARG A 7 2.82 -34.26 48.65
C ARG A 7 1.42 -33.73 48.33
N GLY A 8 1.28 -33.17 47.14
CA GLY A 8 0.03 -32.85 46.48
C GLY A 8 0.15 -33.20 45.00
N PHE A 9 -0.96 -33.21 44.27
CA PHE A 9 -1.05 -33.58 42.84
C PHE A 9 0.02 -32.88 41.95
N PHE A 10 0.53 -31.73 42.39
CA PHE A 10 1.70 -31.02 41.86
C PHE A 10 3.00 -31.34 42.63
N GLY A 11 3.55 -32.55 42.46
CA GLY A 11 4.96 -32.79 42.77
C GLY A 11 5.86 -32.00 41.80
N GLU A 12 7.10 -31.68 42.20
CA GLU A 12 8.07 -30.95 41.35
C GLU A 12 8.22 -31.60 39.95
N GLU A 13 8.15 -32.93 39.88
CA GLU A 13 8.19 -33.66 38.61
C GLU A 13 6.92 -33.47 37.76
N ASN A 14 5.74 -33.44 38.36
CA ASN A 14 4.47 -33.23 37.66
C ASN A 14 4.34 -31.78 37.18
N LEU A 15 4.83 -30.82 37.97
CA LEU A 15 4.91 -29.42 37.58
C LEU A 15 5.87 -29.23 36.40
N LEU A 16 7.04 -29.88 36.43
CA LEU A 16 7.98 -29.84 35.32
C LEU A 16 7.38 -30.43 34.04
N ARG A 17 6.70 -31.59 34.15
CA ARG A 17 5.99 -32.23 33.01
C ARG A 17 4.91 -31.32 32.43
N LEU A 18 4.10 -30.69 33.29
CA LEU A 18 3.07 -29.74 32.87
C LEU A 18 3.67 -28.53 32.14
N VAL A 19 4.72 -27.92 32.69
CA VAL A 19 5.37 -26.76 32.05
C VAL A 19 6.01 -27.17 30.71
N THR A 20 6.64 -28.34 30.62
CA THR A 20 7.15 -28.84 29.32
C THR A 20 6.03 -29.10 28.30
N PHE A 21 4.87 -29.56 28.75
CA PHE A 21 3.73 -29.78 27.86
C PHE A 21 3.12 -28.45 27.37
N VAL A 22 2.91 -27.49 28.27
CA VAL A 22 2.39 -26.16 27.93
C VAL A 22 3.35 -25.41 27.00
N THR A 23 4.67 -25.48 27.24
CA THR A 23 5.66 -24.86 26.34
C THR A 23 5.68 -25.50 24.96
N LEU A 24 5.47 -26.82 24.85
CA LEU A 24 5.35 -27.50 23.56
C LEU A 24 4.09 -27.04 22.79
N LEU A 25 2.96 -26.89 23.47
CA LEU A 25 1.73 -26.38 22.85
C LEU A 25 1.88 -24.93 22.37
N LEU A 26 2.47 -24.06 23.20
CA LEU A 26 2.77 -22.67 22.82
C LEU A 26 3.71 -22.62 21.59
N GLN A 27 4.70 -23.51 21.54
CA GLN A 27 5.61 -23.62 20.40
C GLN A 27 4.90 -24.10 19.13
N ALA A 28 3.96 -25.03 19.24
CA ALA A 28 3.16 -25.50 18.12
C ALA A 28 2.25 -24.39 17.56
N ILE A 29 1.62 -23.62 18.45
CA ILE A 29 0.79 -22.47 18.05
C ILE A 29 1.66 -21.40 17.38
N SER A 30 2.79 -21.03 17.98
CA SER A 30 3.74 -20.05 17.41
C SER A 30 4.27 -20.50 16.05
N PHE A 31 4.53 -21.81 15.87
CA PHE A 31 4.90 -22.38 14.58
C PHE A 31 3.80 -22.23 13.53
N ILE A 32 2.54 -22.56 13.85
CA ILE A 32 1.42 -22.46 12.91
C ILE A 32 1.18 -20.99 12.52
N THR A 33 1.22 -20.06 13.47
CA THR A 33 1.01 -18.63 13.17
C THR A 33 2.17 -18.04 12.38
N THR A 34 3.41 -18.44 12.68
CA THR A 34 4.60 -18.05 11.90
C THR A 34 4.53 -18.61 10.47
N LEU A 35 4.11 -19.87 10.31
CA LEU A 35 3.91 -20.49 9.01
C LEU A 35 2.85 -19.72 8.20
N GLN A 36 1.72 -19.38 8.81
CA GLN A 36 0.65 -18.61 8.17
C GLN A 36 1.08 -17.18 7.79
N GLY A 37 1.99 -16.57 8.53
CA GLY A 37 2.60 -15.30 8.12
C GLY A 37 3.57 -15.51 6.97
N ALA A 38 4.45 -16.50 7.07
CA ALA A 38 5.46 -16.80 6.06
C ALA A 38 4.86 -17.20 4.71
N THR A 39 3.67 -17.83 4.68
CA THR A 39 2.99 -18.16 3.41
C THR A 39 2.61 -16.92 2.60
N VAL A 40 2.39 -15.79 3.25
CA VAL A 40 2.07 -14.52 2.59
C VAL A 40 3.29 -13.93 1.89
N PHE A 41 4.49 -14.15 2.43
CA PHE A 41 5.75 -13.60 1.89
C PHE A 41 6.49 -14.55 0.94
N LEU A 42 6.50 -15.84 1.28
CA LEU A 42 7.33 -16.85 0.61
C LEU A 42 6.51 -17.84 -0.24
N GLY A 43 5.18 -17.75 -0.18
CA GLY A 43 4.28 -18.66 -0.91
C GLY A 43 4.48 -18.61 -2.43
N GLY A 44 4.79 -17.44 -2.97
CA GLY A 44 5.02 -17.24 -4.41
C GLY A 44 6.39 -17.70 -4.92
N ILE A 45 7.36 -18.00 -4.05
CA ILE A 45 8.70 -18.45 -4.47
C ILE A 45 8.73 -19.97 -4.64
N PHE A 46 8.24 -20.70 -3.62
CA PHE A 46 8.22 -22.16 -3.61
C PHE A 46 7.25 -22.67 -2.54
N VAL A 47 6.48 -23.72 -2.86
CA VAL A 47 5.41 -24.26 -2.00
C VAL A 47 5.89 -24.65 -0.59
N LEU A 48 7.12 -25.15 -0.42
CA LEU A 48 7.66 -25.51 0.90
C LEU A 48 8.53 -24.41 1.54
N ALA A 49 8.80 -23.28 0.88
CA ALA A 49 9.64 -22.21 1.45
C ALA A 49 9.08 -21.65 2.78
N PRO A 50 7.76 -21.40 2.93
CA PRO A 50 7.18 -20.99 4.21
C PRO A 50 7.41 -22.01 5.34
N LEU A 51 7.37 -23.31 5.00
CA LEU A 51 7.57 -24.40 5.96
C LEU A 51 9.01 -24.42 6.47
N PHE A 52 10.00 -24.38 5.56
CA PHE A 52 11.41 -24.37 5.95
C PHE A 52 11.77 -23.12 6.74
N PHE A 53 11.22 -21.97 6.37
CA PHE A 53 11.43 -20.72 7.09
C PHE A 53 10.87 -20.78 8.52
N ALA A 54 9.59 -21.16 8.68
CA ALA A 54 8.97 -21.28 9.99
C ALA A 54 9.70 -22.29 10.88
N LEU A 55 10.15 -23.41 10.30
CA LEU A 55 10.93 -24.42 11.03
C LEU A 55 12.30 -23.86 11.45
N ALA A 56 13.00 -23.14 10.58
CA ALA A 56 14.29 -22.54 10.91
C ALA A 56 14.19 -21.51 12.04
N VAL A 57 13.21 -20.59 11.97
CA VAL A 57 13.00 -19.55 12.99
C VAL A 57 12.62 -20.18 14.33
N GLN A 58 11.66 -21.11 14.34
CA GLN A 58 11.17 -21.72 15.56
C GLN A 58 12.18 -22.70 16.18
N ALA A 59 12.91 -23.46 15.37
CA ALA A 59 14.01 -24.30 15.86
C ALA A 59 15.12 -23.44 16.48
N THR A 60 15.49 -22.33 15.84
CA THR A 60 16.50 -21.39 16.37
C THR A 60 16.04 -20.81 17.71
N ALA A 61 14.80 -20.32 17.80
CA ALA A 61 14.24 -19.80 19.05
C ALA A 61 14.24 -20.87 20.16
N TRP A 62 13.82 -22.10 19.85
CA TRP A 62 13.79 -23.22 20.79
C TRP A 62 15.20 -23.62 21.28
N PHE A 63 16.15 -23.82 20.36
CA PHE A 63 17.52 -24.22 20.70
C PHE A 63 18.25 -23.14 21.49
N LEU A 64 18.11 -21.86 21.12
CA LEU A 64 18.75 -20.76 21.85
C LEU A 64 18.11 -20.56 23.22
N ALA A 65 16.77 -20.62 23.32
CA ALA A 65 16.06 -20.54 24.60
C ALA A 65 16.44 -21.71 25.53
N GLY A 66 16.62 -22.93 24.99
CA GLY A 66 17.13 -24.08 25.73
C GLY A 66 18.59 -23.93 26.16
N SER A 67 19.44 -23.37 25.28
CA SER A 67 20.86 -23.14 25.58
C SER A 67 21.07 -22.10 26.70
N LEU A 68 20.17 -21.13 26.88
CA LEU A 68 20.23 -20.15 27.98
C LEU A 68 20.04 -20.77 29.37
N ARG A 69 19.51 -22.00 29.44
CA ARG A 69 19.45 -22.77 30.70
C ARG A 69 20.84 -23.22 31.16
N VAL A 70 21.80 -23.36 30.25
CA VAL A 70 23.14 -23.90 30.53
C VAL A 70 24.20 -22.81 30.63
N ARG A 71 24.19 -21.83 29.71
CA ARG A 71 25.19 -20.75 29.70
C ARG A 71 24.65 -19.49 29.02
N ILE A 72 24.63 -18.38 29.74
CA ILE A 72 24.28 -17.06 29.19
C ILE A 72 25.54 -16.43 28.60
N THR A 73 25.45 -16.03 27.34
CA THR A 73 26.48 -15.23 26.66
C THR A 73 25.77 -14.13 25.88
N PRO A 74 26.32 -12.90 25.82
CA PRO A 74 25.64 -11.75 25.20
C PRO A 74 25.24 -12.03 23.73
N LEU A 75 26.10 -12.68 22.96
CA LEU A 75 25.83 -13.07 21.56
C LEU A 75 24.57 -13.95 21.42
N ARG A 76 24.37 -14.90 22.34
CA ARG A 76 23.18 -15.79 22.34
C ARG A 76 21.92 -15.05 22.73
N CYS A 77 22.01 -14.07 23.61
CA CYS A 77 20.87 -13.22 23.96
C CYS A 77 20.46 -12.34 22.77
N VAL A 78 21.42 -11.76 22.05
CA VAL A 78 21.14 -10.97 20.84
C VAL A 78 20.52 -11.84 19.74
N ALA A 79 21.10 -13.00 19.46
CA ALA A 79 20.58 -13.93 18.46
C ALA A 79 19.17 -14.45 18.81
N LEU A 80 18.90 -14.70 20.11
CA LEU A 80 17.56 -15.08 20.57
C LEU A 80 16.58 -13.91 20.43
N GLY A 81 16.98 -12.70 20.80
CA GLY A 81 16.15 -11.51 20.62
C GLY A 81 15.75 -11.31 19.17
N LEU A 82 16.70 -11.45 18.25
CA LEU A 82 16.44 -11.32 16.81
C LEU A 82 15.51 -12.45 16.28
N ALA A 83 15.72 -13.69 16.73
CA ALA A 83 14.85 -14.80 16.39
C ALA A 83 13.40 -14.60 16.90
N LEU A 84 13.24 -14.06 18.11
CA LEU A 84 11.92 -13.74 18.68
C LEU A 84 11.29 -12.54 17.99
N CYS A 85 12.05 -11.50 17.63
CA CYS A 85 11.52 -10.38 16.83
C CYS A 85 11.04 -10.85 15.46
N CYS A 86 11.76 -11.78 14.83
CA CYS A 86 11.35 -12.38 13.57
C CYS A 86 10.08 -13.23 13.74
N SER A 87 10.07 -14.13 14.74
CA SER A 87 8.90 -14.97 15.07
C SER A 87 7.66 -14.12 15.36
N THR A 88 7.76 -13.13 16.24
CA THR A 88 6.65 -12.23 16.60
C THR A 88 6.12 -11.46 15.40
N TYR A 89 6.98 -10.97 14.50
CA TYR A 89 6.55 -10.26 13.29
C TYR A 89 5.76 -11.16 12.34
N TYR A 90 6.31 -12.32 11.96
CA TYR A 90 5.62 -13.23 11.04
C TYR A 90 4.36 -13.84 11.68
N SER A 91 4.41 -14.16 12.98
CA SER A 91 3.24 -14.59 13.75
C SER A 91 2.15 -13.53 13.78
N TYR A 92 2.52 -12.25 13.98
CA TYR A 92 1.59 -11.12 13.91
C TYR A 92 0.92 -11.00 12.53
N VAL A 93 1.69 -11.06 11.44
CA VAL A 93 1.14 -11.01 10.07
C VAL A 93 0.21 -12.20 9.81
N GLY A 94 0.57 -13.40 10.29
CA GLY A 94 -0.26 -14.60 10.17
C GLY A 94 -1.60 -14.49 10.90
N ILE A 95 -1.59 -13.99 12.14
CA ILE A 95 -2.80 -13.76 12.94
C ILE A 95 -3.66 -12.67 12.29
N TYR A 96 -3.05 -11.53 11.91
CA TYR A 96 -3.74 -10.42 11.31
C TYR A 96 -4.43 -10.82 10.00
N ASN A 97 -3.75 -11.55 9.11
CA ASN A 97 -4.32 -12.03 7.84
C ASN A 97 -5.33 -13.18 8.00
N THR A 98 -5.44 -13.75 9.20
CA THR A 98 -6.49 -14.72 9.54
C THR A 98 -7.75 -14.02 10.03
N VAL A 99 -7.59 -12.92 10.77
CA VAL A 99 -8.72 -12.06 11.18
C VAL A 99 -9.24 -11.24 9.99
N ASN A 100 -8.33 -10.72 9.16
CA ASN A 100 -8.62 -9.93 7.97
C ASN A 100 -8.09 -10.65 6.73
N PRO A 101 -8.92 -11.46 6.04
CA PRO A 101 -8.49 -12.17 4.85
C PRO A 101 -8.01 -11.20 3.75
N PRO A 102 -6.88 -11.50 3.08
CA PRO A 102 -6.38 -10.66 1.98
C PRO A 102 -7.41 -10.39 0.89
N ALA A 103 -8.30 -11.36 0.62
CA ALA A 103 -9.36 -11.24 -0.38
C ALA A 103 -10.37 -10.12 -0.05
N MET A 104 -10.88 -10.08 1.17
CA MET A 104 -11.83 -9.05 1.64
C MET A 104 -11.22 -7.65 1.57
N TYR A 105 -9.93 -7.60 1.86
CA TYR A 105 -9.18 -6.37 1.84
C TYR A 105 -8.99 -5.86 0.40
N LEU A 106 -8.44 -6.70 -0.49
CA LEU A 106 -8.20 -6.35 -1.88
C LEU A 106 -9.52 -6.01 -2.60
N SER A 107 -10.61 -6.71 -2.30
CA SER A 107 -11.91 -6.42 -2.88
C SER A 107 -12.46 -5.06 -2.46
N ALA A 108 -12.25 -4.66 -1.19
CA ALA A 108 -12.74 -3.38 -0.69
C ALA A 108 -11.97 -2.19 -1.28
N GLU A 109 -10.63 -2.26 -1.32
CA GLU A 109 -9.83 -1.21 -1.95
C GLU A 109 -10.08 -1.14 -3.46
N TYR A 110 -10.16 -2.28 -4.13
CA TYR A 110 -10.46 -2.31 -5.55
C TYR A 110 -11.86 -1.76 -5.86
N ALA A 111 -12.87 -2.08 -5.06
CA ALA A 111 -14.21 -1.53 -5.24
C ALA A 111 -14.25 -0.01 -5.07
N GLN A 112 -13.45 0.53 -4.15
CA GLN A 112 -13.30 1.97 -3.98
C GLN A 112 -12.64 2.62 -5.22
N VAL A 113 -11.49 2.08 -5.65
CA VAL A 113 -10.78 2.57 -6.85
C VAL A 113 -11.66 2.49 -8.09
N ARG A 114 -12.35 1.35 -8.28
CA ARG A 114 -13.30 1.14 -9.37
C ARG A 114 -14.42 2.18 -9.35
N SER A 115 -15.06 2.41 -8.19
CA SER A 115 -16.12 3.41 -8.06
C SER A 115 -15.64 4.82 -8.42
N THR A 116 -14.43 5.19 -7.98
CA THR A 116 -13.81 6.46 -8.33
C THR A 116 -13.55 6.56 -9.84
N LEU A 117 -12.90 5.56 -10.44
CA LEU A 117 -12.59 5.56 -11.87
C LEU A 117 -13.83 5.49 -12.77
N ASP A 118 -14.80 4.64 -12.44
CA ASP A 118 -16.10 4.56 -13.14
C ASP A 118 -16.83 5.91 -13.06
N GLY A 119 -16.83 6.56 -11.90
CA GLY A 119 -17.41 7.89 -11.71
C GLY A 119 -16.72 8.99 -12.52
N THR A 120 -15.38 9.03 -12.50
CA THR A 120 -14.60 9.99 -13.28
C THR A 120 -14.74 9.75 -14.78
N TYR A 121 -14.74 8.49 -15.22
CA TYR A 121 -14.96 8.12 -16.62
C TYR A 121 -16.34 8.54 -17.10
N ALA A 122 -17.40 8.25 -16.34
CA ALA A 122 -18.75 8.66 -16.67
C ALA A 122 -18.88 10.18 -16.79
N ALA A 123 -18.27 10.94 -15.86
CA ALA A 123 -18.25 12.40 -15.91
C ALA A 123 -17.53 12.93 -17.17
N ARG A 124 -16.32 12.43 -17.46
CA ARG A 124 -15.55 12.83 -18.66
C ARG A 124 -16.24 12.44 -19.96
N ARG A 125 -16.91 11.28 -19.99
CA ARG A 125 -17.73 10.87 -21.13
C ARG A 125 -18.85 11.86 -21.41
N THR A 126 -19.65 12.20 -20.41
CA THR A 126 -20.73 13.18 -20.58
C THR A 126 -20.18 14.55 -20.97
N GLU A 127 -19.03 14.95 -20.44
CA GLU A 127 -18.34 16.19 -20.82
C GLU A 127 -17.87 16.19 -22.27
N ALA A 128 -17.33 15.09 -22.79
CA ALA A 128 -16.93 14.96 -24.19
C ALA A 128 -18.12 15.15 -25.15
N PHE A 129 -19.26 14.49 -24.88
CA PHE A 129 -20.48 14.67 -25.66
C PHE A 129 -21.00 16.10 -25.57
N ARG A 130 -21.01 16.68 -24.37
CA ARG A 130 -21.47 18.06 -24.16
C ARG A 130 -20.60 19.08 -24.89
N THR A 131 -19.27 18.92 -24.83
CA THR A 131 -18.32 19.78 -25.54
C THR A 131 -18.54 19.70 -27.05
N ALA A 132 -18.77 18.51 -27.61
CA ALA A 132 -19.08 18.36 -29.02
C ALA A 132 -20.41 19.04 -29.40
N GLN A 133 -21.45 18.90 -28.57
CA GLN A 133 -22.74 19.58 -28.76
C GLN A 133 -22.60 21.11 -28.71
N ASP A 134 -21.84 21.63 -27.75
CA ASP A 134 -21.58 23.06 -27.60
C ASP A 134 -20.78 23.61 -28.80
N GLN A 135 -19.77 22.88 -29.28
CA GLN A 135 -19.02 23.26 -30.48
C GLN A 135 -19.90 23.28 -31.74
N ILE A 136 -20.83 22.33 -31.90
CA ILE A 136 -21.82 22.36 -32.99
C ILE A 136 -22.72 23.59 -32.88
N ASN A 137 -23.21 23.90 -31.68
CA ASN A 137 -24.03 25.09 -31.44
C ASN A 137 -23.29 26.38 -31.82
N THR A 138 -22.02 26.51 -31.41
CA THR A 138 -21.17 27.65 -31.76
C THR A 138 -20.97 27.75 -33.26
N MET A 139 -20.58 26.66 -33.95
CA MET A 139 -20.39 26.68 -35.40
C MET A 139 -21.64 27.12 -36.16
N VAL A 140 -22.81 26.58 -35.79
CA VAL A 140 -24.08 26.94 -36.43
C VAL A 140 -24.44 28.40 -36.17
N SER A 141 -24.23 28.88 -34.94
CA SER A 141 -24.45 30.29 -34.58
C SER A 141 -23.53 31.24 -35.36
N ASP A 142 -22.25 30.90 -35.48
CA ASP A 142 -21.28 31.72 -36.21
C ASP A 142 -21.58 31.74 -37.72
N LEU A 143 -21.99 30.60 -38.29
CA LEU A 143 -22.43 30.51 -39.68
C LEU A 143 -23.69 31.34 -39.94
N ALA A 144 -24.69 31.24 -39.07
CA ALA A 144 -25.90 32.07 -39.16
C ALA A 144 -25.57 33.56 -39.05
N GLY A 145 -24.65 33.93 -38.14
CA GLY A 145 -24.14 35.29 -38.01
C GLY A 145 -23.46 35.78 -39.28
N ARG A 146 -22.58 34.97 -39.88
CA ARG A 146 -21.87 35.28 -41.13
C ARG A 146 -22.85 35.49 -42.29
N TYR A 147 -23.84 34.61 -42.43
CA TYR A 147 -24.87 34.73 -43.45
C TYR A 147 -25.70 36.02 -43.28
N SER A 148 -26.09 36.35 -42.04
CA SER A 148 -26.84 37.59 -41.77
C SER A 148 -26.05 38.86 -42.10
N LEU A 149 -24.72 38.85 -41.96
CA LEU A 149 -23.85 39.96 -42.36
C LEU A 149 -23.81 40.12 -43.88
N LEU A 150 -23.75 39.03 -44.63
CA LEU A 150 -23.79 39.05 -46.10
C LEU A 150 -25.15 39.56 -46.62
N GLU A 151 -26.26 39.18 -45.98
CA GLU A 151 -27.59 39.72 -46.30
C GLU A 151 -27.72 41.21 -45.96
N GLN A 152 -27.16 41.67 -44.84
CA GLN A 152 -27.13 43.09 -44.52
C GLN A 152 -26.29 43.88 -45.51
N GLU A 153 -25.16 43.32 -45.95
CA GLU A 153 -24.32 43.92 -46.98
C GLU A 153 -25.04 43.96 -48.34
N SER A 154 -25.79 42.92 -48.71
CA SER A 154 -26.57 42.91 -49.96
C SER A 154 -27.66 43.99 -49.94
N ALA A 155 -28.38 44.14 -48.83
CA ALA A 155 -29.38 45.18 -48.64
C ALA A 155 -28.77 46.58 -48.68
N ARG A 156 -27.59 46.76 -48.08
CA ARG A 156 -26.83 48.03 -48.11
C ARG A 156 -26.44 48.39 -49.54
N LEU A 157 -25.92 47.43 -50.31
CA LEU A 157 -25.50 47.60 -51.69
C LEU A 157 -26.70 47.91 -52.60
N ALA A 158 -27.83 47.21 -52.42
CA ALA A 158 -29.07 47.46 -53.16
C ALA A 158 -29.68 48.84 -52.85
N ALA A 159 -29.59 49.31 -51.61
CA ALA A 159 -30.00 50.67 -51.24
C ALA A 159 -29.13 51.72 -51.94
N CYS A 160 -27.80 51.50 -51.99
CA CYS A 160 -26.87 52.39 -52.70
C CYS A 160 -27.17 52.43 -54.20
N SER A 161 -27.38 51.28 -54.84
CA SER A 161 -27.71 51.22 -56.28
C SER A 161 -29.05 51.89 -56.58
N LYS A 162 -30.06 51.74 -55.70
CA LYS A 162 -31.35 52.39 -55.86
C LYS A 162 -31.26 53.91 -55.74
N GLU A 163 -30.52 54.45 -54.77
CA GLU A 163 -30.30 55.90 -54.66
C GLU A 163 -29.57 56.46 -55.90
N LEU A 164 -28.61 55.70 -56.47
CA LEU A 164 -27.94 56.07 -57.72
C LEU A 164 -28.89 56.06 -58.93
N GLU A 165 -29.77 55.08 -59.02
CA GLU A 165 -30.80 55.01 -60.06
C GLU A 165 -31.80 56.16 -59.96
N GLU A 166 -32.27 56.50 -58.74
CA GLU A 166 -33.18 57.62 -58.50
C GLU A 166 -32.56 58.95 -58.92
N VAL A 167 -31.28 59.19 -58.60
CA VAL A 167 -30.55 60.37 -59.10
C VAL A 167 -30.42 60.34 -60.63
N SER A 168 -30.17 59.18 -61.23
CA SER A 168 -30.13 59.09 -62.71
C SER A 168 -31.49 59.41 -63.35
N ALA A 169 -32.59 58.96 -62.73
CA ALA A 169 -33.94 59.16 -63.20
C ALA A 169 -34.39 60.63 -63.05
N GLU A 170 -34.11 61.26 -61.91
CA GLU A 170 -34.43 62.67 -61.64
C GLU A 170 -33.79 63.61 -62.65
N TYR A 171 -32.50 63.41 -62.94
CA TYR A 171 -31.78 64.22 -63.93
C TYR A 171 -32.22 63.92 -65.37
N SER A 172 -32.63 62.68 -65.70
CA SER A 172 -33.21 62.35 -67.01
C SER A 172 -34.62 62.91 -67.21
N GLY A 173 -35.44 62.97 -66.15
CA GLY A 173 -36.81 63.49 -66.16
C GLY A 173 -36.90 65.02 -66.13
N GLY A 174 -35.89 65.70 -65.58
CA GLY A 174 -35.81 67.16 -65.54
C GLY A 174 -35.47 67.83 -66.88
N LEU A 175 -34.99 67.07 -67.87
CA LEU A 175 -34.53 67.60 -69.16
C LEU A 175 -35.57 67.44 -70.28
N ARG A 176 -36.77 68.02 -70.11
CA ARG A 176 -37.78 68.01 -71.18
C ARG A 176 -37.56 69.15 -72.17
N ALA A 177 -37.36 68.81 -73.45
CA ALA A 177 -37.18 69.80 -74.50
C ALA A 177 -38.37 70.78 -74.57
N PRO A 178 -38.12 72.10 -74.73
CA PRO A 178 -39.18 73.09 -74.92
C PRO A 178 -40.07 72.70 -76.11
N SER A 179 -41.39 72.77 -75.93
CA SER A 179 -42.32 72.45 -77.01
C SER A 179 -42.46 73.64 -77.97
N ARG A 180 -42.53 73.39 -79.28
CA ARG A 180 -42.73 74.49 -80.25
C ARG A 180 -44.03 75.27 -79.99
N SER A 181 -45.07 74.57 -79.56
CA SER A 181 -46.40 75.13 -79.28
C SER A 181 -46.46 76.12 -78.12
N SER A 182 -45.43 76.18 -77.26
CA SER A 182 -45.39 77.12 -76.14
C SER A 182 -44.81 78.50 -76.51
N TYR A 183 -44.42 78.71 -77.77
CA TYR A 183 -43.81 79.97 -78.23
C TYR A 183 -44.58 80.57 -79.41
N ALA A 184 -44.83 81.88 -79.37
CA ALA A 184 -45.55 82.60 -80.42
C ALA A 184 -44.70 82.84 -81.68
N ASN A 185 -43.39 83.04 -81.52
CA ASN A 185 -42.43 83.26 -82.61
C ASN A 185 -41.43 82.10 -82.71
N TYR A 186 -40.98 81.83 -83.94
CA TYR A 186 -40.00 80.77 -84.18
C TYR A 186 -38.61 81.10 -83.64
N GLU A 187 -38.19 82.36 -83.68
CA GLU A 187 -36.88 82.80 -83.17
C GLU A 187 -36.77 82.62 -81.65
N ASP A 188 -37.84 82.89 -80.90
CA ASP A 188 -37.91 82.68 -79.44
C ASP A 188 -37.82 81.19 -79.08
N TYR A 189 -38.45 80.31 -79.88
CA TYR A 189 -38.32 78.86 -79.72
C TYR A 189 -36.90 78.38 -79.99
N VAL A 190 -36.25 78.84 -81.06
CA VAL A 190 -34.87 78.45 -81.40
C VAL A 190 -33.90 78.93 -80.33
N ALA A 191 -34.08 80.14 -79.79
CA ALA A 191 -33.28 80.63 -78.68
C ALA A 191 -33.44 79.77 -77.41
N ALA A 192 -34.68 79.42 -77.05
CA ALA A 192 -34.95 78.54 -75.91
C ALA A 192 -34.43 77.10 -76.12
N TYR A 193 -34.53 76.59 -77.34
CA TYR A 193 -34.03 75.25 -77.70
C TYR A 193 -32.50 75.18 -77.71
N ASN A 194 -31.82 76.22 -78.23
CA ASN A 194 -30.37 76.32 -78.19
C ASN A 194 -29.85 76.51 -76.76
N ALA A 195 -30.57 77.25 -75.91
CA ALA A 195 -30.27 77.36 -74.48
C ALA A 195 -30.44 76.01 -73.75
N TYR A 196 -31.45 75.22 -74.12
CA TYR A 196 -31.64 73.84 -73.64
C TYR A 196 -30.51 72.90 -74.10
N LEU A 197 -30.09 72.98 -75.37
CA LEU A 197 -28.93 72.21 -75.85
C LEU A 197 -27.63 72.62 -75.13
N ALA A 198 -27.45 73.91 -74.87
CA ALA A 198 -26.31 74.42 -74.10
C ALA A 198 -26.33 73.98 -72.63
N SER A 199 -27.51 73.92 -71.99
CA SER A 199 -27.63 73.44 -70.60
C SER A 199 -27.38 71.93 -70.46
N ILE A 200 -27.79 71.14 -71.45
CA ILE A 200 -27.46 69.71 -71.54
C ILE A 200 -25.95 69.50 -71.70
N THR A 201 -25.29 70.33 -72.51
CA THR A 201 -23.87 70.14 -72.85
C THR A 201 -22.90 70.71 -71.82
N ALA A 202 -23.30 71.69 -71.00
CA ALA A 202 -22.38 72.39 -70.08
C ALA A 202 -22.47 71.97 -68.60
N ASN A 203 -23.67 71.77 -68.02
CA ASN A 203 -23.83 71.69 -66.56
C ASN A 203 -24.47 70.40 -66.04
N ALA A 204 -25.38 69.78 -66.80
CA ALA A 204 -26.08 68.56 -66.39
C ALA A 204 -25.16 67.35 -66.04
N PRO A 205 -24.10 67.04 -66.81
CA PRO A 205 -23.26 65.87 -66.49
C PRO A 205 -22.33 66.09 -65.28
N ALA A 206 -21.95 67.33 -64.97
CA ALA A 206 -21.03 67.64 -63.87
C ALA A 206 -21.73 67.62 -62.50
N GLU A 207 -22.94 68.21 -62.40
CA GLU A 207 -23.75 68.18 -61.17
C GLU A 207 -24.25 66.76 -60.86
N GLN A 208 -24.67 66.01 -61.88
CA GLN A 208 -25.05 64.61 -61.74
C GLN A 208 -23.87 63.74 -61.27
N ALA A 209 -22.67 63.95 -61.83
CA ALA A 209 -21.47 63.23 -61.40
C ALA A 209 -21.10 63.55 -59.94
N ALA A 210 -21.22 64.81 -59.52
CA ALA A 210 -20.97 65.22 -58.14
C ALA A 210 -21.98 64.62 -57.15
N ALA A 211 -23.27 64.58 -57.51
CA ALA A 211 -24.33 63.98 -56.70
C ALA A 211 -24.15 62.45 -56.55
N ARG A 212 -23.80 61.75 -57.64
CA ARG A 212 -23.49 60.32 -57.61
C ARG A 212 -22.25 60.03 -56.76
N GLN A 213 -21.19 60.84 -56.86
CA GLN A 213 -20.00 60.69 -56.03
C GLN A 213 -20.31 60.92 -54.53
N ALA A 214 -21.19 61.86 -54.19
CA ALA A 214 -21.62 62.09 -52.83
C ALA A 214 -22.36 60.88 -52.22
N ILE A 215 -23.19 60.19 -53.01
CA ILE A 215 -23.85 58.95 -52.59
C ILE A 215 -22.82 57.84 -52.38
N LEU A 216 -21.91 57.61 -53.35
CA LEU A 216 -20.88 56.57 -53.24
C LEU A 216 -20.03 56.76 -51.98
N THR A 217 -19.54 57.98 -51.74
CA THR A 217 -18.74 58.30 -50.53
C THR A 217 -19.51 58.11 -49.23
N ARG A 218 -20.82 58.40 -49.19
CA ARG A 218 -21.68 58.13 -48.02
C ARG A 218 -21.75 56.64 -47.67
N TYR A 219 -21.74 55.78 -48.69
CA TYR A 219 -21.74 54.32 -48.54
C TYR A 219 -20.32 53.72 -48.46
N GLY A 220 -19.27 54.55 -48.55
CA GLY A 220 -17.87 54.12 -48.42
C GLY A 220 -17.22 53.60 -49.70
N PHE A 221 -17.76 53.94 -50.87
CA PHE A 221 -17.22 53.53 -52.18
C PHE A 221 -16.55 54.71 -52.90
N ASP A 222 -15.41 54.43 -53.54
CA ASP A 222 -14.66 55.44 -54.31
C ASP A 222 -15.17 55.60 -55.75
N SER A 223 -15.86 54.58 -56.29
CA SER A 223 -16.35 54.54 -57.67
C SER A 223 -17.52 53.57 -57.84
N GLU A 224 -18.27 53.70 -58.94
CA GLU A 224 -19.34 52.75 -59.30
C GLU A 224 -18.80 51.37 -59.68
N SER A 225 -17.58 51.29 -60.24
CA SER A 225 -16.91 50.02 -60.48
C SER A 225 -16.62 49.30 -59.15
N ALA A 226 -16.18 50.02 -58.12
CA ALA A 226 -15.95 49.43 -56.81
C ALA A 226 -17.25 48.93 -56.14
N LEU A 227 -18.36 49.66 -56.33
CA LEU A 227 -19.68 49.21 -55.89
C LEU A 227 -20.14 47.94 -56.65
N ALA A 228 -19.96 47.91 -57.97
CA ALA A 228 -20.33 46.77 -58.80
C ALA A 228 -19.47 45.53 -58.49
N GLU A 229 -18.17 45.70 -58.25
CA GLU A 229 -17.27 44.64 -57.79
C GLU A 229 -17.68 44.10 -56.42
N ALA A 230 -17.98 44.98 -55.46
CA ALA A 230 -18.46 44.57 -54.13
C ALA A 230 -19.81 43.85 -54.20
N ALA A 231 -20.74 44.31 -55.04
CA ALA A 231 -22.02 43.64 -55.27
C ALA A 231 -21.86 42.28 -55.94
N ALA A 232 -20.99 42.16 -56.95
CA ALA A 232 -20.69 40.89 -57.58
C ALA A 232 -20.03 39.91 -56.61
N GLN A 233 -19.09 40.39 -55.79
CA GLN A 233 -18.42 39.58 -54.77
C GLN A 233 -19.40 39.10 -53.70
N ASN A 234 -20.21 39.99 -53.12
CA ASN A 234 -21.18 39.61 -52.10
C ASN A 234 -22.26 38.65 -52.63
N ALA A 235 -22.71 38.85 -53.88
CA ALA A 235 -23.62 37.91 -54.53
C ALA A 235 -22.97 36.54 -54.78
N SER A 236 -21.69 36.52 -55.18
CA SER A 236 -20.91 35.28 -55.31
C SER A 236 -20.76 34.58 -53.95
N ASP A 237 -20.46 35.32 -52.89
CA ASP A 237 -20.27 34.77 -51.55
C ASP A 237 -21.58 34.24 -50.97
N LEU A 238 -22.71 34.93 -51.17
CA LEU A 238 -24.05 34.45 -50.81
C LEU A 238 -24.41 33.15 -51.53
N THR A 239 -24.26 33.12 -52.86
CA THR A 239 -24.59 31.91 -53.65
C THR A 239 -23.67 30.74 -53.32
N ALA A 240 -22.38 30.99 -53.06
CA ALA A 240 -21.45 29.96 -52.60
C ALA A 240 -21.82 29.46 -51.19
N PHE A 241 -22.24 30.34 -50.28
CA PHE A 241 -22.71 29.98 -48.95
C PHE A 241 -23.98 29.11 -49.04
N GLU A 242 -24.98 29.54 -49.81
CA GLU A 242 -26.24 28.81 -50.03
C GLU A 242 -26.01 27.42 -50.63
N ALA A 243 -25.12 27.31 -51.62
CA ALA A 243 -24.75 26.03 -52.22
C ALA A 243 -24.08 25.11 -51.20
N ALA A 244 -23.13 25.63 -50.42
CA ALA A 244 -22.42 24.85 -49.41
C ALA A 244 -23.32 24.44 -48.24
N THR A 245 -24.32 25.26 -47.88
CA THR A 245 -25.32 24.88 -46.86
C THR A 245 -26.30 23.84 -47.37
N ALA A 246 -26.67 23.88 -48.66
CA ALA A 246 -27.50 22.85 -49.27
C ALA A 246 -26.81 21.47 -49.25
N GLU A 247 -25.48 21.44 -49.39
CA GLU A 247 -24.69 20.20 -49.29
C GLU A 247 -24.68 19.57 -47.89
N LEU A 248 -25.02 20.32 -46.82
CA LEU A 248 -25.17 19.76 -45.48
C LEU A 248 -26.28 18.70 -45.43
N GLY A 249 -27.30 18.83 -46.29
CA GLY A 249 -28.45 17.94 -46.36
C GLY A 249 -29.57 18.29 -45.37
N GLY A 250 -29.60 19.53 -44.85
CA GLY A 250 -30.66 20.02 -43.98
C GLY A 250 -31.97 20.27 -44.74
N GLU A 251 -33.10 20.07 -44.06
CA GLU A 251 -34.43 20.37 -44.59
C GLU A 251 -34.77 21.86 -44.39
N GLY A 252 -35.24 22.53 -45.44
CA GLY A 252 -35.71 23.91 -45.34
C GLY A 252 -35.50 24.73 -46.62
N GLU A 253 -36.36 25.72 -46.83
CA GLU A 253 -36.30 26.64 -47.97
C GLU A 253 -35.26 27.77 -47.76
N THR A 254 -34.89 28.07 -46.52
CA THR A 254 -33.92 29.11 -46.18
C THR A 254 -32.64 28.52 -45.61
N VAL A 255 -31.52 29.22 -45.78
CA VAL A 255 -30.21 28.84 -45.21
C VAL A 255 -30.30 28.65 -43.70
N ALA A 256 -30.97 29.57 -43.00
CA ALA A 256 -31.17 29.46 -41.55
C ALA A 256 -31.95 28.19 -41.15
N ALA A 257 -32.96 27.80 -41.92
CA ALA A 257 -33.72 26.57 -41.68
C ALA A 257 -32.86 25.31 -41.96
N GLN A 258 -32.06 25.31 -43.02
CA GLN A 258 -31.15 24.21 -43.35
C GLN A 258 -30.07 24.03 -42.27
N LEU A 259 -29.48 25.13 -41.80
CA LEU A 259 -28.52 25.12 -40.69
C LEU A 259 -29.14 24.58 -39.40
N GLU A 260 -30.33 25.05 -39.02
CA GLU A 260 -31.03 24.57 -37.82
C GLU A 260 -31.47 23.10 -37.94
N SER A 261 -31.91 22.68 -39.12
CA SER A 261 -32.22 21.27 -39.41
C SER A 261 -30.97 20.40 -39.24
N SER A 262 -29.83 20.79 -39.83
CA SER A 262 -28.57 20.06 -39.69
C SER A 262 -28.08 20.00 -38.25
N ARG A 263 -28.22 21.10 -37.50
CA ARG A 263 -27.93 21.19 -36.07
C ARG A 263 -28.77 20.19 -35.29
N SER A 264 -30.09 20.22 -35.49
CA SER A 264 -31.03 19.34 -34.79
C SER A 264 -30.73 17.85 -35.05
N PHE A 265 -30.42 17.50 -36.31
CA PHE A 265 -30.01 16.16 -36.71
C PHE A 265 -28.73 15.73 -35.96
N LEU A 266 -27.68 16.54 -36.00
CA LEU A 266 -26.40 16.22 -35.34
C LEU A 266 -26.54 16.12 -33.81
N LEU A 267 -27.27 17.02 -33.17
CA LEU A 267 -27.51 16.98 -31.72
C LEU A 267 -28.32 15.72 -31.33
N SER A 268 -29.34 15.37 -32.11
CA SER A 268 -30.10 14.14 -31.88
C SER A 268 -29.24 12.89 -32.08
N ALA A 269 -28.37 12.88 -33.09
CA ALA A 269 -27.43 11.78 -33.34
C ALA A 269 -26.39 11.63 -32.23
N LEU A 270 -25.85 12.73 -31.69
CA LEU A 270 -24.94 12.69 -30.54
C LEU A 270 -25.65 12.22 -29.27
N THR A 271 -26.88 12.66 -29.04
CA THR A 271 -27.69 12.22 -27.88
C THR A 271 -27.99 10.72 -27.98
N ALA A 272 -28.34 10.23 -29.17
CA ALA A 272 -28.52 8.80 -29.43
C ALA A 272 -27.21 8.03 -29.23
N ALA A 273 -26.09 8.53 -29.76
CA ALA A 273 -24.77 7.91 -29.63
C ALA A 273 -24.29 7.82 -28.18
N GLU A 274 -24.63 8.80 -27.34
CA GLU A 274 -24.37 8.73 -25.89
C GLU A 274 -25.07 7.53 -25.24
N SER A 275 -26.21 7.08 -25.76
CA SER A 275 -26.93 5.91 -25.24
C SER A 275 -26.58 4.59 -25.94
N GLU A 276 -26.37 4.64 -27.25
CA GLU A 276 -26.21 3.45 -28.11
C GLU A 276 -24.73 3.06 -28.33
N ASN A 277 -23.79 3.91 -27.88
CA ASN A 277 -22.34 3.78 -28.11
C ASN A 277 -21.97 3.72 -29.60
N THR A 278 -22.82 4.27 -30.47
CA THR A 278 -22.58 4.26 -31.92
C THR A 278 -23.04 5.56 -32.54
N LEU A 279 -22.16 6.20 -33.31
CA LEU A 279 -22.50 7.32 -34.18
C LEU A 279 -22.69 6.81 -35.61
N THR A 280 -23.78 7.20 -36.27
CA THR A 280 -24.08 6.76 -37.64
C THR A 280 -23.08 7.35 -38.63
N SER A 281 -22.85 6.66 -39.77
CA SER A 281 -22.02 7.17 -40.87
C SER A 281 -22.51 8.53 -41.37
N ASP A 282 -23.83 8.70 -41.39
CA ASP A 282 -24.49 9.89 -41.91
C ASP A 282 -24.27 11.09 -40.98
N ALA A 283 -24.33 10.87 -39.66
CA ALA A 283 -23.99 11.89 -38.67
C ALA A 283 -22.52 12.29 -38.74
N ARG A 284 -21.60 11.32 -38.90
CA ARG A 284 -20.16 11.62 -39.10
C ARG A 284 -19.91 12.43 -40.37
N ALA A 285 -20.56 12.06 -41.48
CA ALA A 285 -20.45 12.79 -42.74
C ALA A 285 -21.03 14.22 -42.64
N ALA A 286 -22.20 14.37 -42.01
CA ALA A 286 -22.83 15.67 -41.78
C ALA A 286 -21.97 16.58 -40.89
N LEU A 287 -21.36 16.04 -39.83
CA LEU A 287 -20.42 16.76 -38.97
C LEU A 287 -19.18 17.21 -39.77
N GLY A 288 -18.62 16.32 -40.58
CA GLY A 288 -17.49 16.65 -41.46
C GLY A 288 -17.80 17.81 -42.42
N ARG A 289 -19.00 17.81 -43.04
CA ARG A 289 -19.46 18.90 -43.90
C ARG A 289 -19.66 20.21 -43.13
N LEU A 290 -20.24 20.16 -41.93
CA LEU A 290 -20.42 21.33 -41.06
C LEU A 290 -19.07 21.96 -40.71
N VAL A 291 -18.09 21.15 -40.31
CA VAL A 291 -16.74 21.63 -39.97
C VAL A 291 -16.04 22.25 -41.18
N GLN A 292 -16.16 21.63 -42.36
CA GLN A 292 -15.61 22.20 -43.60
C GLN A 292 -16.25 23.54 -43.96
N LEU A 293 -17.56 23.66 -43.83
CA LEU A 293 -18.28 24.90 -44.05
C LEU A 293 -17.86 25.99 -43.04
N ALA A 294 -17.78 25.64 -41.76
CA ALA A 294 -17.31 26.56 -40.71
C ALA A 294 -15.87 27.03 -41.00
N ALA A 295 -14.95 26.12 -41.32
CA ALA A 295 -13.58 26.46 -41.68
C ALA A 295 -13.51 27.41 -42.89
N ALA A 296 -14.30 27.16 -43.93
CA ALA A 296 -14.32 28.00 -45.13
C ALA A 296 -14.90 29.40 -44.88
N GLN A 297 -15.91 29.53 -44.02
CA GLN A 297 -16.68 30.77 -43.87
C GLN A 297 -16.27 31.64 -42.68
N THR A 298 -15.77 31.03 -41.60
CA THR A 298 -15.39 31.74 -40.37
C THR A 298 -13.89 31.68 -40.09
N GLY A 299 -13.13 30.86 -40.83
CA GLY A 299 -11.70 30.64 -40.59
C GLY A 299 -11.41 29.76 -39.38
N SER A 300 -12.39 28.95 -38.92
CA SER A 300 -12.21 28.00 -37.84
C SER A 300 -11.06 27.02 -38.14
N THR A 301 -10.17 26.82 -37.17
CA THR A 301 -9.09 25.82 -37.24
C THR A 301 -9.51 24.45 -36.72
N LEU A 302 -10.76 24.32 -36.27
CA LEU A 302 -11.30 23.09 -35.70
C LEU A 302 -11.38 22.01 -36.78
N THR A 303 -10.84 20.83 -36.52
CA THR A 303 -10.94 19.70 -37.44
C THR A 303 -12.04 18.74 -37.02
N THR A 304 -12.47 17.89 -37.96
CA THR A 304 -13.43 16.82 -37.65
C THR A 304 -12.86 15.83 -36.63
N ASP A 305 -11.53 15.63 -36.62
CA ASP A 305 -10.85 14.72 -35.70
C ASP A 305 -10.83 15.28 -34.27
N ASP A 306 -10.66 16.60 -34.10
CA ASP A 306 -10.71 17.26 -32.79
C ASP A 306 -12.06 17.05 -32.09
N LEU A 307 -13.14 16.97 -32.88
CA LEU A 307 -14.50 16.71 -32.40
C LEU A 307 -14.79 15.22 -32.20
N LEU A 308 -14.39 14.37 -33.15
CA LEU A 308 -14.76 12.96 -33.16
C LEU A 308 -13.88 12.12 -32.25
N ARG A 309 -12.58 12.42 -32.11
CA ARG A 309 -11.67 11.63 -31.28
C ARG A 309 -12.16 11.46 -29.82
N PRO A 310 -12.51 12.51 -29.07
CA PRO A 310 -13.00 12.35 -27.69
C PRO A 310 -14.35 11.63 -27.63
N VAL A 311 -15.22 11.83 -28.63
CA VAL A 311 -16.53 11.17 -28.73
C VAL A 311 -16.37 9.67 -29.06
N ASP A 312 -15.50 9.32 -30.01
CA ASP A 312 -15.18 7.95 -30.37
C ASP A 312 -14.53 7.22 -29.19
N ALA A 313 -13.59 7.85 -28.48
CA ALA A 313 -13.01 7.32 -27.24
C ALA A 313 -14.09 7.04 -26.19
N ALA A 314 -15.02 7.98 -25.97
CA ALA A 314 -16.13 7.84 -25.02
C ALA A 314 -17.10 6.70 -25.39
N MET A 315 -17.26 6.40 -26.69
CA MET A 315 -18.10 5.31 -27.20
C MET A 315 -17.45 3.92 -27.12
N THR A 316 -16.12 3.82 -27.02
CA THR A 316 -15.44 2.51 -26.88
C THR A 316 -15.76 1.80 -25.56
N GLY A 317 -16.28 2.53 -24.56
CA GLY A 317 -16.79 1.95 -23.33
C GLY A 317 -18.07 1.15 -23.59
N THR A 318 -17.96 -0.18 -23.54
CA THR A 318 -19.12 -1.07 -23.41
C THR A 318 -19.91 -0.66 -22.16
N GLY A 319 -21.24 -0.63 -22.21
CA GLY A 319 -22.08 -0.23 -21.05
C GLY A 319 -21.94 -1.12 -19.80
N GLU A 320 -21.08 -2.14 -19.83
CA GLU A 320 -20.54 -2.86 -18.68
C GLU A 320 -19.31 -2.08 -18.18
N GLY A 321 -19.37 -1.57 -16.94
CA GLY A 321 -18.44 -0.56 -16.40
C GLY A 321 -16.94 -0.72 -16.73
N LEU A 322 -16.18 0.37 -16.63
CA LEU A 322 -14.82 0.54 -17.19
C LEU A 322 -13.86 -0.61 -16.85
N MET A 323 -14.05 -1.20 -15.66
CA MET A 323 -13.21 -2.23 -15.08
C MET A 323 -13.99 -3.52 -14.82
N ALA A 324 -13.33 -4.66 -15.01
CA ALA A 324 -13.87 -5.97 -14.62
C ALA A 324 -14.19 -6.06 -13.12
N SER A 325 -15.15 -6.92 -12.76
CA SER A 325 -15.47 -7.16 -11.35
C SER A 325 -14.35 -7.93 -10.62
N PHE A 326 -14.29 -7.78 -9.31
CA PHE A 326 -13.31 -8.52 -8.50
C PHE A 326 -13.47 -10.04 -8.66
N ASP A 327 -14.72 -10.50 -8.79
CA ASP A 327 -15.04 -11.93 -8.93
C ASP A 327 -14.64 -12.46 -10.33
N GLU A 328 -14.80 -11.65 -11.39
CA GLU A 328 -14.32 -11.99 -12.73
C GLU A 328 -12.80 -12.13 -12.79
N LEU A 329 -12.07 -11.20 -12.18
CA LEU A 329 -10.62 -11.26 -12.10
C LEU A 329 -10.15 -12.42 -11.21
N ALA A 330 -10.86 -12.68 -10.10
CA ALA A 330 -10.55 -13.81 -9.22
C ALA A 330 -10.79 -15.17 -9.90
N ALA A 331 -11.72 -15.25 -10.87
CA ALA A 331 -11.97 -16.45 -11.65
C ALA A 331 -10.80 -16.83 -12.58
N GLN A 332 -9.93 -15.87 -12.93
CA GLN A 332 -8.74 -16.11 -13.76
C GLN A 332 -7.59 -16.77 -12.99
N LEU A 333 -7.64 -16.79 -11.66
CA LEU A 333 -6.63 -17.42 -10.81
C LEU A 333 -6.83 -18.93 -10.72
N GLU A 334 -5.73 -19.66 -10.47
CA GLU A 334 -5.81 -21.10 -10.20
C GLU A 334 -6.74 -21.40 -9.01
N GLY A 335 -7.84 -22.09 -9.28
CA GLY A 335 -8.87 -22.43 -8.29
C GLY A 335 -10.01 -21.41 -8.15
N GLY A 336 -10.02 -20.34 -8.96
CA GLY A 336 -11.13 -19.39 -9.09
C GLY A 336 -11.43 -18.59 -7.82
N ARG A 337 -10.49 -18.52 -6.88
CA ARG A 337 -10.62 -17.82 -5.59
C ARG A 337 -9.29 -17.23 -5.16
N VAL A 338 -9.35 -16.06 -4.52
CA VAL A 338 -8.17 -15.41 -3.94
C VAL A 338 -7.75 -16.14 -2.66
N THR A 339 -6.62 -16.85 -2.73
CA THR A 339 -5.96 -17.50 -1.59
C THR A 339 -4.79 -16.65 -1.09
N ARG A 340 -4.21 -16.99 0.07
CA ARG A 340 -3.05 -16.26 0.62
C ARG A 340 -1.79 -16.38 -0.24
N SER A 341 -1.63 -17.50 -0.95
CA SER A 341 -0.50 -17.73 -1.87
C SER A 341 -0.63 -16.91 -3.15
N ASN A 342 -1.86 -16.74 -3.65
CA ASN A 342 -2.11 -16.11 -4.95
C ASN A 342 -2.52 -14.63 -4.80
N ALA A 343 -2.49 -14.09 -3.57
CA ALA A 343 -2.89 -12.70 -3.30
C ALA A 343 -1.97 -11.67 -3.97
N GLN A 344 -0.68 -12.01 -4.18
CA GLN A 344 0.24 -11.15 -4.94
C GLN A 344 -0.08 -11.15 -6.44
N GLU A 345 -0.40 -12.32 -7.01
CA GLU A 345 -0.84 -12.44 -8.40
C GLU A 345 -2.13 -11.66 -8.63
N MET A 346 -3.09 -11.77 -7.71
CA MET A 346 -4.31 -10.95 -7.73
C MET A 346 -3.99 -9.46 -7.71
N LYS A 347 -3.08 -9.00 -6.85
CA LYS A 347 -2.66 -7.60 -6.83
C LYS A 347 -2.10 -7.17 -8.18
N THR A 348 -1.27 -7.98 -8.83
CA THR A 348 -0.71 -7.62 -10.14
C THR A 348 -1.79 -7.49 -11.21
N LEU A 349 -2.77 -8.41 -11.23
CA LEU A 349 -3.92 -8.34 -12.14
C LEU A 349 -4.79 -7.10 -11.89
N LEU A 350 -5.09 -6.80 -10.63
CA LEU A 350 -5.85 -5.60 -10.27
C LEU A 350 -5.10 -4.32 -10.66
N THR A 351 -3.78 -4.29 -10.48
CA THR A 351 -2.94 -3.13 -10.84
C THR A 351 -2.89 -2.93 -12.36
N SER A 352 -2.78 -4.01 -13.14
CA SER A 352 -2.84 -3.90 -14.60
C SER A 352 -4.20 -3.43 -15.10
N GLU A 353 -5.28 -3.85 -14.46
CA GLU A 353 -6.63 -3.41 -14.80
C GLU A 353 -6.85 -1.94 -14.47
N ILE A 354 -6.38 -1.48 -13.31
CA ILE A 354 -6.38 -0.05 -12.94
C ILE A 354 -5.59 0.78 -13.96
N LEU A 355 -4.42 0.30 -14.38
CA LEU A 355 -3.61 1.00 -15.37
C LEU A 355 -4.33 1.10 -16.73
N ASN A 356 -4.95 0.01 -17.19
CA ASN A 356 -5.75 0.01 -18.41
C ASN A 356 -6.95 0.98 -18.32
N ALA A 357 -7.63 1.00 -17.17
CA ALA A 357 -8.72 1.91 -16.90
C ALA A 357 -8.27 3.38 -16.92
N VAL A 358 -7.15 3.70 -16.26
CA VAL A 358 -6.56 5.05 -16.26
C VAL A 358 -6.19 5.50 -17.68
N LEU A 359 -5.61 4.62 -18.50
CA LEU A 359 -5.33 4.92 -19.91
C LEU A 359 -6.60 5.27 -20.68
N ARG A 360 -7.66 4.48 -20.53
CA ARG A 360 -8.96 4.75 -21.15
C ARG A 360 -9.59 6.07 -20.68
N VAL A 361 -9.48 6.40 -19.39
CA VAL A 361 -9.99 7.68 -18.87
C VAL A 361 -9.22 8.87 -19.43
N ASN A 362 -7.92 8.70 -19.69
CA ASN A 362 -7.08 9.72 -20.31
C ASN A 362 -7.30 9.86 -21.82
N GLU A 363 -7.75 8.80 -22.51
CA GLU A 363 -8.10 8.89 -23.93
C GLU A 363 -9.35 9.76 -24.19
N VAL A 364 -10.27 9.84 -23.21
CA VAL A 364 -11.52 10.60 -23.34
C VAL A 364 -11.34 12.11 -23.11
N ALA A 365 -10.33 12.55 -22.35
CA ALA A 365 -10.12 13.96 -22.05
C ALA A 365 -8.63 14.32 -21.95
N ASP A 366 -8.21 15.37 -22.69
CA ASP A 366 -6.82 15.83 -22.80
C ASP A 366 -6.40 16.80 -21.66
N GLU A 367 -7.33 17.34 -20.86
CA GLU A 367 -7.00 18.47 -19.95
C GLU A 367 -6.33 18.07 -18.62
N GLU A 368 -6.70 16.94 -18.02
CA GLU A 368 -6.06 16.44 -16.79
C GLU A 368 -5.70 14.96 -16.92
N VAL A 369 -4.41 14.68 -17.18
CA VAL A 369 -3.90 13.30 -17.26
C VAL A 369 -3.86 12.70 -15.85
N LEU A 370 -4.73 11.71 -15.60
CA LEU A 370 -4.66 10.89 -14.39
C LEU A 370 -3.36 10.10 -14.39
N GLN A 371 -2.61 10.20 -13.30
CA GLN A 371 -1.39 9.43 -13.11
C GLN A 371 -1.74 8.11 -12.42
N ALA A 372 -1.29 6.99 -12.98
CA ALA A 372 -1.46 5.68 -12.35
C ALA A 372 -0.70 5.57 -11.01
N ASP A 373 0.24 6.49 -10.76
CA ASP A 373 1.02 6.56 -9.52
C ASP A 373 0.32 7.28 -8.36
N ASP A 374 -0.90 7.78 -8.57
CA ASP A 374 -1.64 8.48 -7.51
C ASP A 374 -1.92 7.52 -6.32
N PRO A 375 -1.62 7.91 -5.06
CA PRO A 375 -1.83 7.05 -3.90
C PRO A 375 -3.30 6.69 -3.68
N ALA A 376 -4.24 7.43 -4.28
CA ALA A 376 -5.67 7.12 -4.26
C ALA A 376 -6.05 5.96 -5.21
N LEU A 377 -5.24 5.70 -6.23
CA LEU A 377 -5.47 4.65 -7.25
C LEU A 377 -4.60 3.41 -7.01
N GLN A 378 -3.62 3.49 -6.10
CA GLN A 378 -2.75 2.36 -5.78
C GLN A 378 -3.38 1.40 -4.77
N ILE A 379 -3.26 0.10 -5.06
CA ILE A 379 -3.59 -0.97 -4.12
C ILE A 379 -2.41 -1.16 -3.17
N THR A 380 -2.65 -0.99 -1.87
CA THR A 380 -1.59 -1.10 -0.87
C THR A 380 -0.97 -2.50 -0.89
N ASP A 381 0.35 -2.59 -0.76
CA ASP A 381 1.01 -3.88 -0.61
C ASP A 381 0.51 -4.64 0.62
N LEU A 382 0.23 -5.93 0.42
CA LEU A 382 -0.19 -6.85 1.48
C LEU A 382 0.83 -6.94 2.62
N HIS A 383 2.10 -6.70 2.30
CA HIS A 383 3.24 -6.71 3.25
C HIS A 383 3.27 -5.48 4.16
N LEU A 384 2.86 -4.33 3.63
CA LEU A 384 2.88 -3.05 4.34
C LEU A 384 1.58 -2.82 5.12
N LYS A 385 0.50 -3.52 4.75
CA LYS A 385 -0.81 -3.30 5.36
C LYS A 385 -0.89 -3.58 6.86
N PRO A 386 -0.34 -4.67 7.41
CA PRO A 386 -0.32 -4.87 8.86
C PRO A 386 0.38 -3.73 9.60
N LEU A 387 1.45 -3.18 9.01
CA LEU A 387 2.17 -2.03 9.58
C LEU A 387 1.36 -0.74 9.49
N LEU A 388 0.68 -0.49 8.36
CA LEU A 388 -0.23 0.65 8.20
C LEU A 388 -1.46 0.54 9.12
N ALA A 389 -1.94 -0.67 9.40
CA ALA A 389 -3.04 -0.87 10.34
C ALA A 389 -2.69 -0.45 11.77
N LEU A 390 -1.40 -0.37 12.13
CA LEU A 390 -0.95 0.20 13.41
C LEU A 390 -1.03 1.73 13.44
N THR A 391 -0.94 2.40 12.29
CA THR A 391 -1.01 3.85 12.17
C THR A 391 -2.45 4.36 11.96
N VAL A 392 -3.31 3.57 11.32
CA VAL A 392 -4.71 3.94 11.05
C VAL A 392 -5.58 3.80 12.30
N PRO A 393 -6.23 4.87 12.80
CA PRO A 393 -6.92 4.88 14.09
C PRO A 393 -8.08 3.88 14.19
N THR A 394 -8.77 3.58 13.09
CA THR A 394 -9.90 2.65 13.05
C THR A 394 -9.49 1.18 13.20
N GLN A 395 -8.31 0.81 12.70
CA GLN A 395 -7.81 -0.58 12.69
C GLN A 395 -6.76 -0.86 13.78
N ARG A 396 -6.24 0.21 14.41
CA ARG A 396 -5.18 0.16 15.41
C ARG A 396 -5.48 -0.77 16.58
N GLY A 397 -6.72 -0.80 17.08
CA GLY A 397 -7.09 -1.65 18.21
C GLY A 397 -6.91 -3.14 17.92
N MET A 398 -7.39 -3.60 16.77
CA MET A 398 -7.25 -5.00 16.34
C MET A 398 -5.79 -5.35 16.01
N ALA A 399 -5.07 -4.44 15.33
CA ALA A 399 -3.66 -4.63 15.01
C ALA A 399 -2.79 -4.75 16.27
N LEU A 400 -3.00 -3.88 17.26
CA LEU A 400 -2.28 -3.94 18.54
C LEU A 400 -2.63 -5.21 19.33
N PHE A 401 -3.89 -5.65 19.31
CA PHE A 401 -4.28 -6.90 19.96
C PHE A 401 -3.58 -8.12 19.34
N CYS A 402 -3.52 -8.20 18.01
CA CYS A 402 -2.81 -9.28 17.31
C CYS A 402 -1.31 -9.27 17.60
N LEU A 403 -0.69 -8.08 17.63
CA LEU A 403 0.72 -7.92 17.97
C LEU A 403 1.00 -8.34 19.43
N PHE A 404 0.13 -7.92 20.35
CA PHE A 404 0.22 -8.31 21.76
C PHE A 404 0.11 -9.82 21.92
N LEU A 405 -0.81 -10.48 21.20
CA LEU A 405 -0.97 -11.93 21.26
C LEU A 405 0.26 -12.66 20.73
N ALA A 406 0.84 -12.21 19.61
CA ALA A 406 2.08 -12.77 19.07
C ALA A 406 3.25 -12.61 20.06
N ALA A 407 3.42 -11.41 20.63
CA ALA A 407 4.44 -11.13 21.64
C ALA A 407 4.25 -11.92 22.93
N LEU A 408 3.00 -12.14 23.35
CA LEU A 408 2.67 -12.92 24.54
C LEU A 408 3.07 -14.39 24.38
N MET A 409 2.82 -14.99 23.22
CA MET A 409 3.18 -16.40 22.95
C MET A 409 4.69 -16.60 23.05
N ASP A 410 5.47 -15.75 22.39
CA ASP A 410 6.94 -15.80 22.38
C ASP A 410 7.54 -15.38 23.74
N GLY A 411 6.87 -14.48 24.48
CA GLY A 411 7.26 -14.09 25.83
C GLY A 411 7.06 -15.22 26.85
N LEU A 412 5.92 -15.92 26.78
CA LEU A 412 5.61 -17.02 27.70
C LEU A 412 6.57 -18.21 27.50
N THR A 413 6.91 -18.57 26.26
CA THR A 413 7.88 -19.64 25.98
C THR A 413 9.26 -19.33 26.58
N LEU A 414 9.70 -18.07 26.50
CA LEU A 414 10.95 -17.62 27.10
C LEU A 414 10.91 -17.63 28.64
N VAL A 415 9.83 -17.11 29.24
CA VAL A 415 9.64 -17.09 30.70
C VAL A 415 9.66 -18.50 31.28
N PHE A 416 8.93 -19.44 30.67
CA PHE A 416 8.96 -20.85 31.10
C PHE A 416 10.33 -21.49 30.91
N SER A 417 11.07 -21.13 29.86
CA SER A 417 12.43 -21.65 29.67
C SER A 417 13.41 -21.16 30.74
N ILE A 418 13.25 -19.92 31.23
CA ILE A 418 14.07 -19.36 32.30
C ILE A 418 13.65 -19.91 33.66
N ALA A 419 12.35 -19.99 33.93
CA ALA A 419 11.80 -20.46 35.21
C ALA A 419 12.17 -21.91 35.52
N CYS A 420 12.30 -22.78 34.50
CA CYS A 420 12.66 -24.19 34.66
C CYS A 420 14.18 -24.48 34.58
N ARG A 421 15.04 -23.54 35.01
CA ARG A 421 16.49 -23.79 35.09
C ARG A 421 16.79 -25.02 35.94
N ARG A 422 17.42 -26.04 35.34
CA ARG A 422 17.97 -27.18 36.08
C ARG A 422 19.13 -26.69 36.96
N LYS A 423 19.08 -27.01 38.26
CA LYS A 423 20.21 -26.78 39.17
C LYS A 423 21.44 -27.52 38.63
N PRO A 424 22.65 -26.93 38.69
CA PRO A 424 23.86 -27.60 38.23
C PRO A 424 24.11 -28.87 39.06
N THR A 425 24.46 -29.97 38.40
CA THR A 425 24.86 -31.22 39.09
C THR A 425 26.14 -31.00 39.89
N LEU A 426 26.32 -31.75 41.00
CA LEU A 426 27.44 -31.60 41.95
C LEU A 426 28.82 -31.58 41.27
N LEU A 427 28.99 -32.38 40.20
CA LEU A 427 30.24 -32.50 39.43
C LEU A 427 30.54 -31.31 38.51
N LYS A 428 29.59 -30.38 38.29
CA LYS A 428 29.76 -29.20 37.43
C LYS A 428 30.13 -27.92 38.19
N ALA A 429 30.16 -27.96 39.52
CA ALA A 429 30.49 -26.78 40.32
C ALA A 429 31.99 -26.43 40.19
N ARG A 430 32.27 -25.21 39.70
CA ARG A 430 33.65 -24.73 39.42
C ARG A 430 34.42 -24.28 40.67
N SER A 431 33.76 -24.13 41.81
CA SER A 431 34.42 -23.73 43.05
C SER A 431 33.73 -24.35 44.28
N PRO A 432 34.49 -24.69 45.34
CA PRO A 432 33.96 -25.32 46.55
C PRO A 432 32.92 -24.44 47.25
N ARG A 433 33.10 -23.11 47.26
CA ARG A 433 32.12 -22.17 47.83
C ARG A 433 30.78 -22.17 47.08
N ARG A 434 30.79 -22.27 45.75
CA ARG A 434 29.56 -22.36 44.96
C ARG A 434 28.91 -23.73 45.09
N LEU A 435 29.70 -24.79 45.21
CA LEU A 435 29.20 -26.14 45.45
C LEU A 435 28.39 -26.20 46.76
N LEU A 436 28.93 -25.63 47.84
CA LEU A 436 28.26 -25.59 49.15
C LEU A 436 27.01 -24.70 49.14
N ALA A 437 27.06 -23.55 48.47
CA ALA A 437 25.93 -22.61 48.42
C ALA A 437 24.76 -23.08 47.53
N GLU A 438 25.04 -23.76 46.40
CA GLU A 438 24.00 -24.13 45.42
C GLU A 438 23.47 -25.56 45.63
N ASN A 439 24.31 -26.47 46.15
CA ASN A 439 24.01 -27.91 46.25
C ASN A 439 24.29 -28.51 47.65
N GLY A 440 24.28 -27.68 48.71
CA GLY A 440 24.58 -28.11 50.09
C GLY A 440 23.76 -29.32 50.54
N ASP A 441 22.46 -29.35 50.29
CA ASP A 441 21.59 -30.47 50.71
C ASP A 441 21.94 -31.79 50.02
N ALA A 442 22.22 -31.74 48.71
CA ALA A 442 22.61 -32.92 47.93
C ALA A 442 24.01 -33.43 48.34
N LEU A 443 24.93 -32.51 48.66
CA LEU A 443 26.24 -32.86 49.20
C LEU A 443 26.10 -33.49 50.60
N ALA A 444 25.25 -32.95 51.48
CA ALA A 444 25.00 -33.49 52.81
C ALA A 444 24.48 -34.93 52.75
N ALA A 445 23.53 -35.21 51.85
CA ALA A 445 23.02 -36.56 51.62
C ALA A 445 24.12 -37.54 51.16
N GLN A 446 25.01 -37.10 50.26
CA GLN A 446 26.14 -37.91 49.79
C GLN A 446 27.22 -38.13 50.85
N ILE A 447 27.53 -37.12 51.66
CA ILE A 447 28.43 -37.24 52.82
C ILE A 447 27.90 -38.31 53.77
N CYS A 448 26.62 -38.25 54.11
CA CYS A 448 26.00 -39.23 55.01
C CYS A 448 25.94 -40.64 54.43
N ALA A 449 25.90 -40.78 53.10
CA ALA A 449 25.97 -42.09 52.43
C ALA A 449 27.39 -42.68 52.41
N CYS A 450 28.43 -41.85 52.51
CA CYS A 450 29.84 -42.28 52.51
C CYS A 450 30.38 -42.66 53.89
N LEU A 451 29.63 -42.36 54.96
CA LEU A 451 29.99 -42.71 56.34
C LEU A 451 29.76 -44.21 56.64
N PRO A 452 30.54 -44.80 57.57
CA PRO A 452 30.40 -46.21 57.95
C PRO A 452 29.01 -46.51 58.52
N ALA A 453 28.46 -47.68 58.17
CA ALA A 453 27.12 -48.09 58.59
C ALA A 453 27.12 -48.62 60.04
N GLY A 454 26.11 -48.23 60.84
CA GLY A 454 25.86 -48.80 62.17
C GLY A 454 25.57 -47.79 63.27
N ARG A 455 25.84 -46.49 63.05
CA ARG A 455 25.53 -45.38 63.96
C ARG A 455 24.82 -44.25 63.23
N ASP A 456 24.32 -43.26 63.97
CA ASP A 456 23.75 -42.05 63.39
C ASP A 456 24.83 -41.34 62.55
N PRO A 457 24.60 -41.08 61.25
CA PRO A 457 25.59 -40.47 60.37
C PRO A 457 26.14 -39.14 60.90
N MET A 458 25.37 -38.41 61.70
CA MET A 458 25.85 -37.14 62.23
C MET A 458 26.77 -37.31 63.45
N ASP A 459 26.61 -38.38 64.24
CA ASP A 459 27.57 -38.73 65.31
C ASP A 459 28.89 -39.24 64.70
N GLU A 460 28.79 -40.01 63.61
CA GLU A 460 29.96 -40.45 62.84
C GLU A 460 30.69 -39.29 62.16
N LEU A 461 29.98 -38.26 61.73
CA LEU A 461 30.57 -37.05 61.17
C LEU A 461 31.34 -36.25 62.24
N GLU A 462 30.82 -36.19 63.47
CA GLU A 462 31.49 -35.55 64.60
C GLU A 462 32.75 -36.34 65.02
N LEU A 463 32.67 -37.68 65.04
CA LEU A 463 33.82 -38.57 65.25
C LEU A 463 34.86 -38.46 64.13
N PHE A 464 34.44 -38.22 62.90
CA PHE A 464 35.36 -37.94 61.80
C PHE A 464 36.07 -36.60 61.98
N MET A 465 35.37 -35.55 62.41
CA MET A 465 35.95 -34.22 62.70
C MET A 465 36.93 -34.24 63.88
N SER A 466 36.67 -35.02 64.92
CA SER A 466 37.54 -35.08 66.11
C SER A 466 38.91 -35.72 65.87
N ARG A 467 39.08 -36.44 64.74
CA ARG A 467 40.39 -37.02 64.34
C ARG A 467 41.34 -36.02 63.69
N PHE A 468 40.87 -34.81 63.41
CA PHE A 468 41.70 -33.75 62.83
C PHE A 468 42.23 -32.79 63.89
N SER A 469 43.48 -32.39 63.74
CA SER A 469 44.14 -31.38 64.56
C SER A 469 44.34 -30.08 63.78
N ALA A 470 44.44 -28.96 64.50
CA ALA A 470 44.69 -27.65 63.90
C ALA A 470 46.09 -27.61 63.28
N SER A 471 46.17 -27.19 62.02
CA SER A 471 47.44 -27.06 61.27
C SER A 471 47.68 -25.58 60.95
N PRO A 472 48.46 -24.84 61.76
CA PRO A 472 48.71 -23.42 61.54
C PRO A 472 49.48 -23.15 60.24
N ASP A 473 50.33 -24.09 59.81
CA ASP A 473 51.24 -23.93 58.68
C ASP A 473 50.54 -23.97 57.31
N THR A 474 49.34 -24.56 57.23
CA THR A 474 48.57 -24.73 55.99
C THR A 474 47.43 -23.71 55.84
N LEU A 475 47.29 -22.82 56.83
CA LEU A 475 46.18 -21.87 56.92
C LEU A 475 46.24 -20.79 55.83
N ALA A 476 47.44 -20.39 55.41
CA ALA A 476 47.67 -19.46 54.31
C ALA A 476 47.15 -19.98 52.95
N GLU A 477 47.01 -21.30 52.79
CA GLU A 477 46.49 -21.95 51.58
C GLU A 477 44.99 -22.28 51.67
N GLY A 478 44.34 -21.89 52.77
CA GLY A 478 42.90 -22.09 53.01
C GLY A 478 42.53 -23.42 53.66
N TYR A 479 43.50 -24.18 54.19
CA TYR A 479 43.29 -25.44 54.92
C TYR A 479 43.52 -25.25 56.42
N SER A 480 42.54 -25.57 57.24
CA SER A 480 42.56 -25.31 58.70
C SER A 480 42.85 -26.53 59.55
N LEU A 481 42.53 -27.72 59.05
CA LEU A 481 42.63 -28.97 59.80
C LEU A 481 43.47 -30.00 59.04
N ALA A 482 44.29 -30.77 59.76
CA ALA A 482 45.11 -31.84 59.23
C ALA A 482 44.96 -33.12 60.06
N ALA A 483 45.02 -34.28 59.41
CA ALA A 483 45.07 -35.58 60.07
C ALA A 483 45.96 -36.54 59.26
N PRO A 484 46.67 -37.48 59.92
CA PRO A 484 47.38 -38.54 59.22
C PRO A 484 46.37 -39.49 58.56
N ARG A 485 46.67 -39.93 57.33
CA ARG A 485 45.77 -40.79 56.54
C ARG A 485 45.51 -42.14 57.21
N THR A 486 46.43 -42.64 58.03
CA THR A 486 46.29 -43.87 58.82
C THR A 486 45.07 -43.82 59.75
N ASP A 487 44.82 -42.66 60.35
CA ASP A 487 43.75 -42.48 61.34
C ASP A 487 42.38 -42.34 60.67
N LEU A 488 42.38 -42.11 59.35
CA LEU A 488 41.18 -41.92 58.52
C LEU A 488 40.84 -43.14 57.66
N ALA A 489 41.50 -44.29 57.85
CA ALA A 489 41.30 -45.48 57.04
C ALA A 489 39.83 -45.94 56.94
N VAL A 490 39.05 -45.74 58.01
CA VAL A 490 37.61 -46.09 58.05
C VAL A 490 36.74 -45.15 57.20
N TYR A 491 37.21 -43.93 56.92
CA TYR A 491 36.47 -42.88 56.22
C TYR A 491 37.01 -42.60 54.81
N GLU A 492 37.73 -43.55 54.20
CA GLU A 492 38.41 -43.34 52.91
C GLU A 492 37.45 -42.90 51.78
N ARG A 493 36.22 -43.44 51.75
CA ARG A 493 35.17 -43.04 50.79
C ARG A 493 34.77 -41.58 50.94
N LEU A 494 34.64 -41.10 52.17
CA LEU A 494 34.33 -39.71 52.48
C LEU A 494 35.50 -38.80 52.09
N CYS A 495 36.74 -39.19 52.43
CA CYS A 495 37.93 -38.43 52.04
C CYS A 495 38.06 -38.31 50.52
N ALA A 496 37.79 -39.37 49.77
CA ALA A 496 37.80 -39.35 48.30
C ALA A 496 36.75 -38.37 47.73
N LEU A 497 35.52 -38.40 48.26
CA LEU A 497 34.44 -37.48 47.86
C LEU A 497 34.80 -36.02 48.15
N LEU A 498 35.37 -35.74 49.32
CA LEU A 498 35.80 -34.39 49.69
C LEU A 498 36.97 -33.89 48.84
N CYS A 499 37.89 -34.77 48.43
CA CYS A 499 38.97 -34.42 47.50
C CYS A 499 38.42 -34.11 46.10
N GLN A 500 37.47 -34.91 45.59
CA GLN A 500 36.82 -34.66 44.30
C GLN A 500 36.02 -33.34 44.29
N ALA A 501 35.39 -33.00 45.41
CA ALA A 501 34.69 -31.73 45.60
C ALA A 501 35.64 -30.52 45.82
N GLY A 502 36.96 -30.76 45.92
CA GLY A 502 37.96 -29.72 46.21
C GLY A 502 37.85 -29.13 47.62
N LEU A 503 37.23 -29.87 48.55
CA LEU A 503 37.05 -29.51 49.96
C LEU A 503 38.13 -30.12 50.87
N ALA A 504 38.82 -31.15 50.38
CA ALA A 504 39.99 -31.76 51.01
C ALA A 504 41.16 -31.88 50.01
N SER A 505 42.38 -32.05 50.52
CA SER A 505 43.58 -32.36 49.72
C SER A 505 44.46 -33.36 50.45
N ILE A 506 45.04 -34.31 49.72
CA ILE A 506 45.99 -35.29 50.27
C ILE A 506 47.40 -34.83 49.89
N ARG A 507 48.25 -34.58 50.89
CA ARG A 507 49.66 -34.23 50.69
C ARG A 507 50.57 -35.44 50.94
N PRO A 508 51.59 -35.65 50.10
CA PRO A 508 52.67 -36.58 50.41
C PRO A 508 53.49 -36.05 51.59
N ALA A 509 54.04 -36.97 52.38
CA ALA A 509 54.90 -36.67 53.53
C ALA A 509 56.06 -35.74 53.14
N LYS A 510 56.27 -34.67 53.91
CA LYS A 510 57.58 -33.96 53.95
C LYS A 510 58.53 -34.76 54.84
N GLU A 511 59.83 -34.70 54.54
CA GLU A 511 60.92 -35.63 54.94
C GLU A 511 61.09 -35.96 56.44
N GLU A 512 60.28 -35.45 57.37
CA GLU A 512 60.36 -35.76 58.81
C GLU A 512 59.06 -36.32 59.44
N GLN A 513 58.01 -36.59 58.66
CA GLN A 513 56.79 -37.27 59.15
C GLN A 513 56.42 -38.48 58.29
N GLN A 514 56.46 -39.68 58.86
CA GLN A 514 56.03 -40.90 58.17
C GLN A 514 54.51 -40.92 57.97
N GLY A 515 54.05 -40.67 56.73
CA GLY A 515 52.66 -40.89 56.32
C GLY A 515 52.06 -39.74 55.49
N GLN A 516 51.12 -40.07 54.60
CA GLN A 516 50.34 -39.07 53.87
C GLN A 516 49.41 -38.33 54.82
N THR A 517 49.28 -37.00 54.67
CA THR A 517 48.39 -36.17 55.49
C THR A 517 47.20 -35.68 54.67
N VAL A 518 46.02 -35.71 55.28
CA VAL A 518 44.77 -35.19 54.69
C VAL A 518 44.50 -33.81 55.27
N LEU A 519 44.37 -32.81 54.41
CA LEU A 519 44.06 -31.42 54.75
C LEU A 519 42.60 -31.11 54.43
N LEU A 520 41.90 -30.42 55.33
CA LEU A 520 40.52 -29.97 55.15
C LEU A 520 40.43 -28.44 55.05
N ARG A 521 39.60 -27.96 54.13
CA ARG A 521 39.32 -26.53 53.96
C ARG A 521 38.37 -25.99 55.02
N SER A 522 38.58 -24.73 55.41
CA SER A 522 37.72 -24.03 56.37
C SER A 522 36.27 -23.91 55.90
N ASP A 523 36.04 -23.79 54.58
CA ASP A 523 34.69 -23.72 54.00
C ASP A 523 33.86 -24.98 54.31
N PHE A 524 34.50 -26.16 54.37
CA PHE A 524 33.84 -27.41 54.74
C PHE A 524 33.51 -27.48 56.23
N LEU A 525 34.37 -26.94 57.09
CA LEU A 525 34.13 -26.91 58.54
C LEU A 525 32.94 -26.04 58.91
N LEU A 526 32.82 -24.87 58.26
CA LEU A 526 31.66 -23.99 58.45
C LEU A 526 30.37 -24.71 58.05
N PHE A 527 30.39 -25.42 56.92
CA PHE A 527 29.25 -26.21 56.45
C PHE A 527 28.89 -27.37 57.39
N VAL A 528 29.87 -28.15 57.86
CA VAL A 528 29.63 -29.25 58.80
C VAL A 528 29.11 -28.73 60.15
N ASN A 529 29.65 -27.62 60.64
CA ASN A 529 29.17 -26.99 61.87
C ASN A 529 27.73 -26.47 61.71
N GLU A 530 27.38 -25.90 60.56
CA GLU A 530 26.00 -25.53 60.24
C GLU A 530 25.05 -26.75 60.20
N LEU A 531 25.51 -27.87 59.62
CA LEU A 531 24.76 -29.14 59.62
C LEU A 531 24.58 -29.73 61.04
N LEU A 532 25.61 -29.70 61.88
CA LEU A 532 25.55 -30.21 63.25
C LEU A 532 24.66 -29.32 64.15
N THR A 533 24.74 -28.00 64.00
CA THR A 533 23.89 -27.04 64.74
C THR A 533 22.43 -27.05 64.29
N THR A 534 22.15 -27.42 63.03
CA THR A 534 20.77 -27.64 62.57
C THR A 534 20.18 -28.96 63.08
N ARG A 535 21.01 -29.99 63.35
CA ARG A 535 20.59 -31.25 64.01
C ARG A 535 20.19 -31.03 65.47
N SER A 536 20.96 -30.26 66.24
CA SER A 536 20.62 -29.96 67.65
C SER A 536 19.30 -29.19 67.80
N ARG A 537 18.83 -28.55 66.71
CA ARG A 537 17.52 -27.89 66.61
C ARG A 537 16.36 -28.82 66.18
N GLY A 538 16.59 -30.14 66.07
CA GLY A 538 15.55 -31.16 65.93
C GLY A 538 14.86 -31.30 64.56
N ARG A 539 15.40 -30.70 63.48
CA ARG A 539 14.77 -30.72 62.14
C ARG A 539 15.34 -31.73 61.13
N LEU A 540 16.46 -32.39 61.40
CA LEU A 540 17.20 -33.17 60.40
C LEU A 540 17.09 -34.69 60.51
N SER A 541 16.72 -35.26 61.66
CA SER A 541 16.84 -36.70 61.88
C SER A 541 15.88 -37.56 61.04
N SER A 542 14.68 -37.06 60.70
CA SER A 542 13.71 -37.81 59.89
C SER A 542 13.99 -37.76 58.38
N ASP A 543 14.45 -36.61 57.88
CA ASP A 543 14.60 -36.36 56.45
C ASP A 543 15.92 -36.93 55.91
N LEU A 544 17.00 -36.89 56.71
CA LEU A 544 18.29 -37.47 56.35
C LEU A 544 18.27 -39.00 56.37
N ALA A 545 17.48 -39.64 57.23
CA ALA A 545 17.36 -41.10 57.30
C ALA A 545 16.71 -41.68 56.02
N ALA A 546 15.75 -40.96 55.44
CA ALA A 546 15.12 -41.33 54.17
C ALA A 546 16.06 -41.11 52.98
N GLU A 547 16.83 -40.02 52.97
CA GLU A 547 17.79 -39.73 51.89
C GLU A 547 19.06 -40.58 51.94
N THR A 548 19.54 -40.94 53.13
CA THR A 548 20.67 -41.89 53.28
C THR A 548 20.32 -43.29 52.81
N ALA A 549 19.09 -43.76 53.02
CA ALA A 549 18.60 -45.02 52.47
C ALA A 549 18.52 -44.98 50.93
N ALA A 550 18.12 -43.84 50.35
CA ALA A 550 18.10 -43.63 48.90
C ALA A 550 19.51 -43.52 48.30
N GLY A 551 20.43 -42.79 48.95
CA GLY A 551 21.83 -42.66 48.56
C GLY A 551 22.60 -43.98 48.61
N ARG A 552 22.35 -44.82 49.63
CA ARG A 552 22.92 -46.18 49.69
C ARG A 552 22.41 -47.09 48.57
N ARG A 553 21.15 -46.96 48.16
CA ARG A 553 20.60 -47.69 46.99
C ARG A 553 21.21 -47.21 45.68
N ALA A 554 21.41 -45.91 45.50
CA ALA A 554 22.07 -45.36 44.32
C ALA A 554 23.55 -45.79 44.21
N ALA A 555 24.28 -45.78 45.33
CA ALA A 555 25.67 -46.24 45.40
C ALA A 555 25.81 -47.76 45.15
N ALA A 556 24.85 -48.57 45.60
CA ALA A 556 24.83 -50.03 45.34
C ALA A 556 24.49 -50.40 43.89
N LEU A 557 23.81 -49.52 43.15
CA LEU A 557 23.40 -49.74 41.76
C LEU A 557 24.41 -49.20 40.72
N GLY A 558 25.54 -48.63 41.16
CA GLY A 558 26.57 -48.10 40.24
C GLY A 558 26.06 -46.99 39.32
N GLN A 559 24.93 -46.35 39.66
CA GLN A 559 24.37 -45.25 38.87
C GLN A 559 24.87 -43.93 39.44
N THR A 560 25.75 -43.29 38.68
CA THR A 560 26.08 -41.88 38.83
C THR A 560 24.81 -41.04 38.63
N VAL A 561 24.37 -40.33 39.68
CA VAL A 561 23.30 -39.32 39.63
C VAL A 561 23.91 -37.94 39.42
#